data_AF-A0A8C6B3Y9-F1
#
_entry.id   AF-A0A8C6B3Y9-F1
#
_cell.length_a   1.000
_cell.length_b   1.000
_cell.length_c   1.000
_cell.angle_alpha   90.00
_cell.angle_beta   90.00
_cell.angle_gamma   90.00
#
_symmetry.space_group_name_H-M   'P 1'
#
loop_
_entity.id
_entity.type
_entity.pdbx_description
1 polymer ?
#
loop_
_entity_poly.entity_id
_entity_poly.type
_entity_poly.pdbx_seq_one_letter_code
_entity_poly.pdbx_strand_id
1 'polypeptide(L)'
;MRVGVSVRFGRGGRPSAEHAKNTLKSQFGPHVLLKVFDQSALSTEAKEEMYKLYPNARRAHLKTGGNFPYLCRSAEVNLYVQIHLLQFHGTKYAAIDPSMVSAEELEVQKGNLGISQEEQ
;
A
#
# COMPACT_ATOMS: atom_id res chain seq x y z
N MET A 1 -21.53 -4.54 11.83
CA MET A 1 -20.75 -3.67 12.74
C MET A 1 -20.16 -2.53 11.92
N ARG A 2 -20.65 -1.29 12.08
CA ARG A 2 -20.04 -0.10 11.49
C ARG A 2 -19.04 0.43 12.51
N VAL A 3 -17.75 0.42 12.17
CA VAL A 3 -16.74 1.14 12.97
C VAL A 3 -16.96 2.63 12.69
N GLY A 4 -17.75 3.29 13.52
CA GLY A 4 -17.92 4.73 13.48
C GLY A 4 -16.63 5.41 13.95
N VAL A 5 -15.95 6.13 13.07
CA VAL A 5 -14.77 6.91 13.42
C VAL A 5 -15.22 8.23 14.05
N SER A 6 -15.05 8.35 15.38
CA SER A 6 -15.27 9.59 16.11
C SER A 6 -14.07 10.52 15.90
N VAL A 7 -14.27 11.57 15.11
CA VAL A 7 -13.33 12.70 15.06
C VAL A 7 -13.55 13.51 16.34
N ARG A 8 -12.67 13.36 17.34
CA ARG A 8 -12.69 14.21 18.53
C ARG A 8 -12.30 15.64 18.14
N PHE A 9 -13.30 16.50 18.04
CA PHE A 9 -13.12 17.96 17.97
C PHE A 9 -12.62 18.47 19.32
N GLY A 10 -11.35 18.88 19.39
CA GLY A 10 -10.88 19.76 20.46
C GLY A 10 -11.63 21.09 20.37
N ARG A 11 -12.16 21.58 21.51
CA ARG A 11 -12.82 22.88 21.58
C ARG A 11 -11.82 23.97 21.16
N GLY A 12 -12.09 24.64 20.03
CA GLY A 12 -11.42 25.87 19.62
C GLY A 12 -10.41 25.70 18.49
N GLY A 13 -10.89 25.68 17.25
CA GLY A 13 -10.05 25.81 16.05
C GLY A 13 -10.77 25.27 14.83
N ARG A 14 -11.04 26.12 13.83
CA ARG A 14 -11.45 25.64 12.50
C ARG A 14 -10.35 24.70 12.00
N PRO A 15 -10.64 23.44 11.64
CA PRO A 15 -9.60 22.55 11.13
C PRO A 15 -9.03 23.18 9.86
N SER A 16 -7.74 23.52 9.88
CA SER A 16 -7.03 23.99 8.69
C SER A 16 -7.19 22.93 7.60
N ALA A 17 -7.49 23.34 6.37
CA ALA A 17 -7.71 22.45 5.23
C ALA A 17 -6.56 21.44 5.05
N GLU A 18 -5.35 21.79 5.49
CA GLU A 18 -4.18 20.94 5.50
C GLU A 18 -4.25 19.80 6.52
N HIS A 19 -4.78 20.05 7.72
CA HIS A 19 -5.00 19.04 8.75
C HIS A 19 -6.08 18.03 8.33
N ALA A 20 -7.16 18.51 7.68
CA ALA A 20 -8.19 17.65 7.13
C ALA A 20 -7.65 16.80 5.97
N LYS A 21 -6.82 17.38 5.09
CA LYS A 21 -6.12 16.66 4.00
C LYS A 21 -5.17 15.60 4.54
N ASN A 22 -4.40 15.89 5.59
CA ASN A 22 -3.48 14.93 6.20
C ASN A 22 -4.22 13.82 6.96
N THR A 23 -5.37 14.14 7.57
CA THR A 23 -6.24 13.13 8.20
C THR A 23 -6.89 12.22 7.16
N LEU A 24 -7.36 12.75 6.02
CA LEU A 24 -7.87 11.96 4.90
C LEU A 24 -6.78 11.11 4.24
N LYS A 25 -5.57 11.66 4.05
CA LYS A 25 -4.40 10.91 3.57
C LYS A 25 -3.96 9.81 4.53
N SER A 26 -4.13 10.01 5.84
CA SER A 26 -3.89 9.00 6.88
C SER A 26 -4.99 7.93 6.92
N GLN A 27 -6.22 8.30 6.52
CA GLN A 27 -7.38 7.40 6.51
C GLN A 27 -7.27 6.29 5.46
N PHE A 28 -6.49 6.53 4.41
CA PHE A 28 -6.24 5.64 3.30
C PHE A 28 -4.77 5.20 3.39
N GLY A 29 -4.54 4.01 3.96
CA GLY A 29 -3.19 3.45 4.14
C GLY A 29 -2.42 3.30 2.81
N PRO A 30 -1.19 2.79 2.83
CA PRO A 30 -0.43 2.65 1.59
C PRO A 30 -1.20 1.75 0.61
N HIS A 31 -1.30 2.18 -0.64
CA HIS A 31 -2.03 1.48 -1.71
C HIS A 31 -1.05 1.02 -2.79
N VAL A 32 -1.37 -0.12 -3.42
CA VAL A 32 -0.74 -0.56 -4.65
C VAL A 32 -1.79 -0.69 -5.75
N LEU A 33 -1.52 -0.08 -6.90
CA LEU A 33 -2.33 -0.21 -8.11
C LEU A 33 -1.68 -1.26 -9.00
N LEU A 34 -2.23 -2.46 -9.01
CA LEU A 34 -1.80 -3.54 -9.90
C LEU A 34 -2.53 -3.41 -11.23
N LYS A 35 -1.75 -3.29 -12.32
CA LYS A 35 -2.28 -3.07 -13.66
C LYS A 35 -1.55 -3.92 -14.68
N VAL A 36 -2.32 -4.36 -15.67
CA VAL A 36 -1.82 -5.05 -16.85
C VAL A 36 -1.68 -4.06 -18.02
N PHE A 37 -0.62 -4.21 -18.82
CA PHE A 37 -0.34 -3.38 -20.00
C PHE A 37 -1.00 -3.84 -21.31
N ASP A 38 -1.63 -5.01 -21.33
CA ASP A 38 -2.37 -5.52 -22.49
C ASP A 38 -3.78 -4.89 -22.63
N GLN A 39 -4.55 -5.36 -23.62
CA GLN A 39 -5.96 -5.02 -23.71
C GLN A 39 -6.72 -5.60 -22.50
N SER A 40 -7.11 -4.71 -21.61
CA SER A 40 -7.94 -4.99 -20.44
C SER A 40 -9.28 -4.27 -20.57
N ALA A 41 -10.30 -4.75 -19.85
CA ALA A 41 -11.63 -4.14 -19.76
C ALA A 41 -11.61 -2.72 -19.19
N LEU A 42 -10.58 -2.34 -18.44
CA LEU A 42 -10.40 -0.97 -17.94
C LEU A 42 -9.85 -0.06 -19.04
N SER A 43 -10.63 0.97 -19.38
CA SER A 43 -10.25 2.01 -20.32
C SER A 43 -9.12 2.89 -19.77
N THR A 44 -8.39 3.55 -20.68
CA THR A 44 -7.27 4.41 -20.32
C THR A 44 -7.70 5.59 -19.44
N GLU A 45 -8.87 6.16 -19.72
CA GLU A 45 -9.44 7.28 -18.98
C GLU A 45 -9.73 6.88 -17.53
N ALA A 46 -10.33 5.70 -17.33
CA ALA A 46 -10.59 5.18 -15.98
C ALA A 46 -9.28 4.93 -15.21
N LYS A 47 -8.23 4.44 -15.90
CA LYS A 47 -6.90 4.26 -15.30
C LYS A 47 -6.27 5.59 -14.89
N GLU A 48 -6.44 6.65 -15.68
CA GLU A 48 -5.93 7.99 -15.37
C GLU A 48 -6.66 8.63 -14.18
N GLU A 49 -7.99 8.52 -14.12
CA GLU A 49 -8.76 9.00 -12.96
C GLU A 49 -8.34 8.28 -11.67
N MET A 50 -8.10 6.97 -11.73
CA MET A 50 -7.57 6.21 -10.60
C MET A 50 -6.21 6.74 -10.13
N TYR A 51 -5.33 7.17 -11.06
CA TYR A 51 -4.05 7.78 -10.70
C TYR A 51 -4.18 9.16 -10.07
N LYS A 52 -5.21 9.93 -10.42
CA LYS A 52 -5.51 11.22 -9.78
C LYS A 52 -6.05 11.04 -8.36
N LEU A 53 -6.89 10.04 -8.14
CA LEU A 53 -7.46 9.71 -6.83
C LEU A 53 -6.41 9.16 -5.86
N TYR A 54 -5.44 8.40 -6.37
CA TYR A 54 -4.38 7.77 -5.58
C TYR A 54 -2.98 8.21 -6.03
N PRO A 55 -2.61 9.49 -5.85
CA PRO A 55 -1.35 10.04 -6.36
C PRO A 55 -0.11 9.39 -5.73
N ASN A 56 -0.25 8.91 -4.48
CA ASN A 56 0.84 8.28 -3.72
C ASN A 56 0.86 6.74 -3.83
N ALA A 57 -0.06 6.14 -4.59
CA ALA A 57 -0.10 4.69 -4.70
C ALA A 57 1.09 4.17 -5.50
N ARG A 58 1.70 3.09 -5.01
CA ARG A 58 2.72 2.36 -5.75
C ARG A 58 2.08 1.70 -6.97
N ARG A 59 2.76 1.71 -8.10
CA ARG A 59 2.25 1.11 -9.34
C ARG A 59 2.99 -0.18 -9.62
N ALA A 60 2.26 -1.28 -9.67
CA ALA A 60 2.76 -2.59 -10.03
C ALA A 60 2.26 -2.93 -11.43
N HIS A 61 3.17 -3.18 -12.35
CA HIS A 61 2.82 -3.40 -13.74
C HIS A 61 3.13 -4.81 -14.21
N LEU A 62 2.13 -5.48 -14.76
CA LEU A 62 2.27 -6.76 -15.45
C LEU A 62 2.30 -6.53 -16.96
N LYS A 63 3.20 -7.24 -17.65
CA LYS A 63 3.32 -7.14 -19.11
C LYS A 63 2.05 -7.61 -19.82
N THR A 64 1.50 -8.76 -19.40
CA THR A 64 0.19 -9.25 -19.85
C THR A 64 -0.53 -9.97 -18.70
N GLY A 65 -1.81 -10.28 -18.86
CA GLY A 65 -2.61 -10.91 -17.81
C GLY A 65 -4.12 -10.78 -18.00
N GLY A 66 -4.54 -9.99 -19.00
CA GLY A 66 -5.94 -9.70 -19.30
C GLY A 66 -6.71 -9.16 -18.10
N ASN A 67 -7.99 -9.53 -18.04
CA ASN A 67 -8.90 -9.09 -16.98
C ASN A 67 -8.73 -9.83 -15.65
N PHE A 68 -8.04 -10.97 -15.67
CA PHE A 68 -7.87 -11.84 -14.51
C PHE A 68 -6.38 -12.15 -14.28
N PRO A 69 -5.58 -11.13 -13.90
CA PRO A 69 -4.13 -11.26 -13.80
C PRO A 69 -3.70 -12.34 -12.81
N TYR A 70 -4.46 -12.61 -11.75
CA TYR A 70 -4.15 -13.68 -10.80
C TYR A 70 -4.25 -15.08 -11.44
N LEU A 71 -5.22 -15.30 -12.33
CA LEU A 71 -5.38 -16.60 -13.01
C LEU A 71 -4.30 -16.82 -14.06
N CYS A 72 -3.88 -15.75 -14.75
CA CYS A 72 -2.87 -15.84 -15.80
C CYS A 72 -1.43 -15.86 -15.24
N ARG A 73 -1.16 -15.06 -14.21
CA ARG A 73 0.19 -14.83 -13.66
C ARG A 73 0.20 -14.75 -12.14
N SER A 74 -0.28 -15.81 -11.49
CA SER A 74 -0.35 -15.88 -10.03
C SER A 74 0.99 -15.60 -9.34
N ALA A 75 2.10 -16.09 -9.89
CA ALA A 75 3.44 -15.88 -9.33
C ALA A 75 3.84 -14.39 -9.26
N GLU A 76 3.69 -13.66 -10.38
CA GLU A 76 4.00 -12.22 -10.43
C GLU A 76 3.05 -11.40 -9.54
N VAL A 77 1.76 -11.74 -9.53
CA VAL A 77 0.78 -11.08 -8.66
C VAL A 77 1.07 -11.33 -7.19
N ASN A 78 1.36 -12.58 -6.81
CA ASN A 78 1.72 -12.94 -5.44
C ASN A 78 2.94 -12.17 -4.97
N LEU A 79 3.97 -12.03 -5.82
CA LEU A 79 5.15 -11.24 -5.49
C LEU A 79 4.79 -9.78 -5.18
N TYR A 80 3.97 -9.13 -6.01
CA TYR A 80 3.54 -7.76 -5.75
C TYR A 80 2.74 -7.61 -4.46
N VAL A 81 1.86 -8.58 -4.16
CA VAL A 81 1.09 -8.60 -2.92
C VAL A 81 2.02 -8.77 -1.72
N GLN A 82 2.96 -9.72 -1.76
CA GLN A 82 3.92 -9.93 -0.69
C GLN A 82 4.77 -8.69 -0.43
N ILE A 83 5.35 -8.08 -1.48
CA ILE A 83 6.14 -6.84 -1.36
C ILE A 83 5.29 -5.71 -0.76
N HIS A 84 4.02 -5.61 -1.15
CA HIS A 84 3.13 -4.61 -0.58
C HIS A 84 2.85 -4.86 0.91
N LEU A 85 2.77 -6.12 1.33
CA LEU A 85 2.52 -6.48 2.74
C LEU A 85 3.77 -6.36 3.63
N LEU A 86 4.97 -6.45 3.07
CA LEU A 86 6.23 -6.34 3.83
C LEU A 86 6.34 -5.04 4.64
N GLN A 87 5.77 -3.93 4.15
CA GLN A 87 5.81 -2.64 4.88
C GLN A 87 5.01 -2.66 6.20
N PHE A 88 4.12 -3.64 6.38
CA PHE A 88 3.34 -3.82 7.61
C PHE A 88 3.95 -4.84 8.55
N HIS A 89 5.03 -5.52 8.14
CA HIS A 89 5.70 -6.50 8.97
C HIS A 89 6.19 -5.86 10.29
N GLY A 90 6.08 -6.60 11.40
CA GLY A 90 6.41 -6.08 12.74
C GLY A 90 5.44 -5.02 13.29
N THR A 91 4.41 -4.64 12.55
CA THR A 91 3.35 -3.73 13.02
C THR A 91 2.10 -4.51 13.43
N LYS A 92 1.17 -3.85 14.12
CA LYS A 92 -0.17 -4.43 14.45
C LYS A 92 -1.04 -4.75 13.22
N TYR A 93 -0.61 -4.37 12.01
CA TYR A 93 -1.29 -4.63 10.74
C TYR A 93 -0.58 -5.71 9.91
N ALA A 94 0.41 -6.41 10.48
CA ALA A 94 1.11 -7.50 9.80
C ALA A 94 0.13 -8.59 9.35
N ALA A 95 0.32 -9.09 8.13
CA ALA A 95 -0.48 -10.17 7.57
C ALA A 95 -0.09 -11.56 8.12
N ILE A 96 1.07 -11.65 8.78
CA ILE A 96 1.62 -12.86 9.38
C ILE A 96 1.71 -12.62 10.88
N ASP A 97 1.28 -13.62 11.65
CA ASP A 97 1.39 -13.57 13.10
C ASP A 97 2.88 -13.59 13.51
N PRO A 98 3.33 -12.75 14.46
CA PRO A 98 4.72 -12.72 14.90
C PRO A 98 5.26 -14.09 15.38
N SER A 99 4.40 -14.98 15.88
CA SER A 99 4.78 -16.34 16.28
C SER A 99 5.09 -17.28 15.12
N MET A 100 4.68 -16.92 13.91
CA MET A 100 4.86 -17.72 12.69
C MET A 100 6.07 -17.26 11.85
N VAL A 101 6.79 -16.24 12.31
CA VAL A 101 8.01 -15.72 11.65
C VAL A 101 9.21 -16.52 12.18
N SER A 102 9.98 -17.12 11.27
CA SER A 102 11.17 -17.88 11.66
C SER A 102 12.23 -16.94 12.25
N ALA A 103 13.05 -17.44 13.17
CA ALA A 103 14.14 -16.66 13.77
C ALA A 103 15.12 -16.11 12.69
N GLU A 104 15.23 -16.80 11.56
CA GLU A 104 16.06 -16.49 10.40
C GLU A 104 15.59 -15.20 9.69
N GLU A 105 14.27 -15.05 9.50
CA GLU A 105 13.66 -13.88 8.86
C GLU A 105 13.69 -12.62 9.75
N LEU A 106 13.79 -12.80 11.07
CA LEU A 106 14.01 -11.73 12.03
C LEU A 106 15.44 -11.15 11.96
N GLU A 107 16.45 -11.95 11.58
CA GLU A 107 17.85 -11.49 11.52
C GLU A 107 18.16 -10.68 10.26
N VAL A 108 17.53 -11.00 9.12
CA VAL A 108 17.67 -10.24 7.85
C VAL A 108 17.25 -8.77 8.02
N GLN A 109 16.39 -8.47 8.99
CA GLN A 109 15.87 -7.13 9.26
C GLN A 109 16.83 -6.20 10.00
N LYS A 110 17.83 -6.73 10.71
CA LYS A 110 18.87 -5.90 11.34
C LYS A 110 19.89 -5.35 10.34
N GLY A 111 20.01 -5.97 9.16
CA GLY A 111 20.98 -5.57 8.12
C GLY A 111 20.53 -4.42 7.23
N ASN A 112 19.22 -4.22 7.02
CA ASN A 112 18.72 -3.30 5.97
C ASN A 112 18.28 -1.90 6.44
N LEU A 113 18.31 -1.61 7.74
CA LEU A 113 18.02 -0.26 8.27
C LEU A 113 19.28 0.61 8.45
N GLY A 114 20.45 0.14 8.01
CA GLY A 114 21.74 0.83 8.18
C GLY A 114 22.27 1.61 6.98
N ILE A 115 21.60 1.60 5.81
CA ILE A 115 22.14 2.25 4.59
C ILE A 115 21.17 3.31 4.11
N SER A 116 21.09 4.43 4.82
CA SER A 116 20.60 5.72 4.30
C SER A 116 20.91 6.87 5.28
N GLN A 117 22.05 6.86 5.96
CA GLN A 117 22.62 8.07 6.59
C GLN A 117 24.14 7.95 6.60
N GLU A 118 24.78 8.31 5.49
CA GLU A 118 26.08 9.01 5.44
C GLU A 118 26.46 9.17 3.97
N GLU A 119 26.22 10.37 3.43
CA GLU A 119 27.18 11.04 2.56
C GLU A 119 26.94 12.55 2.75
N GLN A 120 27.92 13.18 3.39
CA GLN A 120 28.08 14.62 3.62
C GLN A 120 28.37 15.35 2.30
#